data_AF-A0A271L8M2-F1
#
_entry.id   AF-A0A271L8M2-F1
#
_cell.length_a   1.000
_cell.length_b   1.000
_cell.length_c   1.000
_cell.angle_alpha   90.00
_cell.angle_beta   90.00
_cell.angle_gamma   90.00
#
_symmetry.space_group_name_H-M   'P 1'
#
loop_
_entity.id
_entity.type
_entity.pdbx_description
1 polymer ?
#
loop_
_entity_poly.entity_id
_entity_poly.type
_entity_poly.pdbx_seq_one_letter_code
_entity_poly.pdbx_strand_id
1 'polypeptide(L)'
;MRNVTTPREAEVIHELPDELAALIGRIMVAYEKLEHKLTMLTGVLLQLSKPEARIVLREPRANERLEMALDLFAIKDIQIKTDTRALSEVLTKATSGRDVLAHGLWLENLEPTTYTFALRAGLGQRT
;
A
#
# COMPACT_ATOMS: atom_id res chain seq x y z
N MET A 1 -1.29 36.52 -23.83
CA MET A 1 -0.38 36.56 -22.66
C MET A 1 -0.54 35.25 -21.90
N ARG A 2 0.52 34.43 -21.79
CA ARG A 2 0.50 33.24 -20.93
C ARG A 2 0.78 33.74 -19.51
N ASN A 3 -0.15 33.52 -18.58
CA ASN A 3 0.11 33.71 -17.16
C ASN A 3 1.18 32.70 -16.77
N VAL A 4 2.41 33.17 -16.61
CA VAL A 4 3.49 32.40 -16.01
C VAL A 4 3.22 32.45 -14.51
N THR A 5 2.59 31.40 -13.97
CA THR A 5 2.46 31.21 -12.54
C THR A 5 3.87 31.04 -11.98
N THR A 6 4.34 32.00 -11.21
CA THR A 6 5.59 31.91 -10.46
C THR A 6 5.55 30.63 -9.61
N PRO A 7 6.62 29.80 -9.58
CA PRO A 7 6.66 28.65 -8.68
C PRO A 7 6.47 29.15 -7.26
N ARG A 8 5.37 28.77 -6.61
CA ARG A 8 5.21 28.98 -5.17
C ARG A 8 6.14 27.98 -4.50
N GLU A 9 7.20 28.46 -3.87
CA GLU A 9 7.92 27.65 -2.89
C GLU A 9 6.93 27.37 -1.76
N ALA A 10 6.41 26.14 -1.73
CA ALA A 10 5.60 25.68 -0.61
C ALA A 10 6.54 25.42 0.56
N GLU A 11 6.25 26.02 1.71
CA GLU A 11 6.94 25.72 2.95
C GLU A 11 6.79 24.22 3.25
N VAL A 12 7.91 23.55 3.51
CA VAL A 12 7.89 22.13 3.87
C VAL A 12 7.53 22.03 5.34
N ILE A 13 6.26 21.71 5.61
CA ILE A 13 5.79 21.43 6.96
C ILE A 13 6.08 19.96 7.27
N HIS A 14 6.87 19.71 8.32
CA HIS A 14 7.22 18.35 8.76
C HIS A 14 6.18 17.73 9.70
N GLU A 15 5.33 18.55 10.30
CA GLU A 15 4.30 18.13 11.26
C GLU A 15 2.93 18.07 10.59
N LEU A 16 2.41 16.85 10.46
CA LEU A 16 1.02 16.62 10.06
C LEU A 16 0.10 16.85 11.28
N PRO A 17 -1.11 17.41 11.08
CA PRO A 17 -2.11 17.45 12.15
C PRO A 17 -2.35 16.07 12.76
N ASP A 18 -2.47 16.02 14.08
CA ASP A 18 -2.59 14.76 14.83
C ASP A 18 -3.71 13.84 14.32
N GLU A 19 -4.85 14.42 13.93
CA GLU A 19 -5.98 13.67 13.39
C GLU A 19 -5.65 12.95 12.08
N LEU A 20 -4.90 13.61 11.18
CA LEU A 20 -4.43 13.04 9.92
C LEU A 20 -3.34 12.00 10.17
N ALA A 21 -2.38 12.30 11.04
CA ALA A 21 -1.34 11.35 11.42
C ALA A 21 -1.94 10.07 12.02
N ALA A 22 -2.93 10.20 12.90
CA ALA A 22 -3.65 9.08 13.50
C ALA A 22 -4.45 8.28 12.46
N LEU A 23 -5.08 8.94 11.47
CA LEU A 23 -5.79 8.26 10.39
C LEU A 23 -4.82 7.47 9.50
N ILE A 24 -3.71 8.08 9.07
CA ILE A 24 -2.67 7.42 8.27
C ILE A 24 -2.12 6.22 9.05
N GLY A 25 -1.77 6.40 10.32
CA GLY A 25 -1.27 5.32 11.18
C GLY A 25 -2.25 4.14 11.28
N ARG A 26 -3.55 4.40 11.42
CA ARG A 26 -4.58 3.34 11.42
C ARG A 26 -4.63 2.56 10.10
N ILE A 27 -4.51 3.25 8.97
CA ILE A 27 -4.49 2.62 7.64
C ILE A 27 -3.23 1.75 7.49
N MET A 28 -2.06 2.26 7.89
CA MET A 28 -0.81 1.51 7.84
C MET A 28 -0.89 0.24 8.68
N VAL A 29 -1.33 0.33 9.94
CA VAL A 29 -1.48 -0.84 10.81
C VAL A 29 -2.49 -1.85 10.27
N ALA A 30 -3.59 -1.39 9.66
CA ALA A 30 -4.56 -2.29 9.03
C ALA A 30 -3.96 -3.04 7.83
N TYR A 31 -3.18 -2.35 7.01
CA TYR A 31 -2.49 -2.94 5.87
C TYR A 31 -1.41 -3.95 6.30
N GLU A 32 -0.60 -3.62 7.30
CA GLU A 32 0.41 -4.55 7.87
C GLU A 32 -0.25 -5.83 8.43
N LYS A 33 -1.43 -5.71 9.06
CA LYS A 33 -2.21 -6.89 9.50
C LYS A 33 -2.66 -7.76 8.33
N LEU A 34 -3.03 -7.16 7.20
CA LEU A 34 -3.39 -7.89 5.98
C LEU A 34 -2.18 -8.64 5.43
N GLU A 35 -1.02 -7.99 5.31
CA GLU A 35 0.22 -8.62 4.86
C GLU A 35 0.64 -9.78 5.77
N HIS A 36 0.51 -9.60 7.08
CA HIS A 36 0.78 -10.66 8.04
C HIS A 36 -0.15 -11.87 7.84
N LYS A 37 -1.45 -11.63 7.61
CA LYS A 37 -2.42 -12.71 7.35
C LYS A 37 -2.09 -13.46 6.06
N LEU A 38 -1.71 -12.77 4.99
CA LEU A 38 -1.30 -13.40 3.74
C LEU A 38 -0.03 -14.23 3.93
N THR A 39 0.97 -13.69 4.64
CA THR A 39 2.18 -14.44 5.02
C THR A 39 1.85 -15.72 5.77
N MET A 40 0.95 -15.63 6.75
CA MET A 40 0.55 -16.79 7.54
C MET A 40 -0.25 -17.81 6.73
N LEU A 41 -1.13 -17.37 5.82
CA LEU A 41 -1.86 -18.25 4.92
C LEU A 41 -0.90 -19.06 4.05
N THR A 42 0.05 -18.39 3.41
CA THR A 42 1.08 -19.04 2.59
C THR A 42 1.95 -19.97 3.43
N GLY A 43 2.33 -19.56 4.65
CA GLY A 43 3.06 -20.42 5.58
C GLY A 43 2.31 -21.69 5.95
N VAL A 44 0.99 -21.59 6.20
CA VAL A 44 0.13 -22.77 6.46
C VAL A 44 0.09 -23.69 5.23
N LEU A 45 -0.07 -23.14 4.03
CA LEU A 45 -0.08 -23.92 2.79
C LEU A 45 1.25 -24.66 2.58
N LEU A 46 2.37 -24.02 2.89
CA LEU A 46 3.72 -24.60 2.81
C LEU A 46 4.11 -25.46 4.02
N GLN A 47 3.23 -25.59 5.02
CA GLN A 47 3.49 -26.30 6.28
C GLN A 47 4.72 -25.76 7.06
N LEU A 48 4.96 -24.46 6.97
CA LEU A 48 6.01 -23.77 7.70
C LEU A 48 5.55 -23.41 9.10
N SER A 49 6.45 -23.51 10.08
CA SER A 49 6.26 -22.91 11.39
C SER A 49 6.25 -21.37 11.28
N LYS A 50 5.70 -20.69 12.30
CA LYS A 50 5.65 -19.21 12.32
C LYS A 50 7.04 -18.56 12.14
N PRO A 51 8.12 -19.03 12.80
CA PRO A 51 9.46 -18.48 12.58
C PRO A 51 9.96 -18.71 11.15
N GLU A 52 9.77 -19.90 10.58
CA GLU A 52 10.20 -20.23 9.22
C GLU A 52 9.46 -19.38 8.19
N ALA A 53 8.14 -19.23 8.32
CA ALA A 53 7.34 -18.39 7.44
C ALA A 53 7.84 -16.94 7.43
N ARG A 54 8.26 -16.39 8.58
CA ARG A 54 8.83 -15.03 8.67
C ARG A 54 10.17 -14.88 7.95
N ILE A 55 10.98 -15.94 7.93
CA ILE A 55 12.29 -15.94 7.28
C ILE A 55 12.13 -16.14 5.77
N VAL A 56 11.39 -17.19 5.39
CA VAL A 56 11.21 -17.61 3.99
C VAL A 56 10.35 -16.63 3.20
N LEU A 57 9.32 -16.04 3.80
CA LEU A 57 8.35 -15.18 3.12
C LEU A 57 8.54 -13.69 3.45
N ARG A 58 9.76 -13.29 3.82
CA ARG A 58 10.08 -11.91 4.22
C ARG A 58 9.90 -10.90 3.10
N GLU A 59 10.29 -11.27 1.89
CA GLU A 59 10.46 -10.34 0.76
C GLU A 59 9.24 -10.06 -0.12
N PRO A 60 8.32 -11.01 -0.40
CA PRO A 60 7.26 -10.74 -1.36
C PRO A 60 6.31 -9.64 -0.88
N ARG A 61 5.77 -8.82 -1.78
CA ARG A 61 4.72 -7.83 -1.45
C ARG A 61 3.37 -8.52 -1.22
N ALA A 62 2.40 -7.83 -0.61
CA ALA A 62 1.05 -8.36 -0.40
C ALA A 62 0.44 -9.05 -1.64
N ASN A 63 0.52 -8.40 -2.82
CA ASN A 63 0.00 -8.94 -4.07
C ASN A 63 0.67 -10.27 -4.45
N GLU A 64 2.00 -10.32 -4.39
CA GLU A 64 2.79 -11.51 -4.71
C GLU A 64 2.51 -12.65 -3.72
N ARG A 65 2.27 -12.32 -2.44
CA ARG A 65 1.85 -13.31 -1.43
C ARG A 65 0.47 -13.89 -1.72
N LEU A 66 -0.48 -13.06 -2.17
CA LEU A 66 -1.80 -13.53 -2.58
C LEU A 66 -1.69 -14.46 -3.79
N GLU A 67 -0.97 -14.05 -4.84
CA GLU A 67 -0.75 -14.89 -6.03
C GLU A 67 -0.10 -16.23 -5.67
N MET A 68 0.95 -16.22 -4.86
CA MET A 68 1.59 -17.44 -4.37
C MET A 68 0.61 -18.34 -3.59
N ALA A 69 -0.27 -17.75 -2.76
CA ALA A 69 -1.28 -18.53 -2.05
C ALA A 69 -2.29 -19.16 -3.03
N LEU A 70 -2.72 -18.44 -4.06
CA LEU A 70 -3.63 -18.94 -5.10
C LEU A 70 -2.99 -20.09 -5.89
N ASP A 71 -1.72 -19.96 -6.26
CA ASP A 71 -0.97 -21.03 -6.94
C ASP A 71 -0.84 -22.27 -6.05
N LEU A 72 -0.54 -22.08 -4.76
CA LEU A 72 -0.45 -23.18 -3.80
C LEU A 72 -1.81 -23.88 -3.57
N PHE A 73 -2.91 -23.13 -3.58
CA PHE A 73 -4.25 -23.73 -3.54
C PHE A 73 -4.48 -24.61 -4.77
N ALA A 74 -4.13 -24.13 -5.97
CA ALA A 74 -4.27 -24.91 -7.21
C ALA A 74 -3.39 -26.17 -7.20
N ILE A 75 -2.12 -26.06 -6.77
CA ILE A 75 -1.18 -27.20 -6.67
C ILE A 75 -1.70 -28.26 -5.69
N LYS A 76 -2.38 -27.84 -4.63
CA LYS A 76 -2.91 -28.74 -3.58
C LYS A 76 -4.35 -29.20 -3.84
N ASP A 77 -4.90 -28.88 -5.00
CA ASP A 77 -6.29 -29.18 -5.38
C ASP A 77 -7.33 -28.69 -4.34
N ILE A 78 -7.05 -27.52 -3.75
CA ILE A 78 -7.95 -26.87 -2.79
C ILE A 78 -8.84 -25.88 -3.54
N GLN A 79 -10.15 -26.15 -3.52
CA GLN A 79 -11.14 -25.33 -4.21
C GLN A 79 -11.44 -24.02 -3.46
N ILE A 80 -11.31 -22.89 -4.15
CA ILE A 80 -11.63 -21.56 -3.63
C ILE A 80 -13.03 -21.18 -4.06
N LYS A 81 -13.89 -20.82 -3.11
CA LYS A 81 -15.29 -20.42 -3.38
C LYS A 81 -15.49 -18.90 -3.52
N THR A 82 -14.44 -18.13 -3.31
CA THR A 82 -14.45 -16.67 -3.34
C THR A 82 -13.97 -16.17 -4.70
N ASP A 83 -14.46 -15.00 -5.13
CA ASP A 83 -13.94 -14.30 -6.29
C ASP A 83 -12.51 -13.79 -6.03
N THR A 84 -11.53 -14.56 -6.49
CA THR A 84 -10.10 -14.27 -6.33
C THR A 84 -9.65 -13.07 -7.14
N ARG A 85 -10.33 -12.79 -8.27
CA ARG A 85 -10.05 -11.62 -9.10
C ARG A 85 -10.47 -10.35 -8.38
N ALA A 86 -11.69 -10.31 -7.86
CA ALA A 86 -12.17 -9.18 -7.07
C ALA A 86 -11.27 -8.93 -5.85
N LEU A 87 -10.80 -10.00 -5.20
CA LEU A 87 -9.86 -9.89 -4.08
C LEU A 87 -8.52 -9.27 -4.50
N SER A 88 -7.96 -9.69 -5.64
CA SER A 88 -6.71 -9.13 -6.19
C SER A 88 -6.85 -7.65 -6.58
N GLU A 89 -7.99 -7.28 -7.18
CA GLU A 89 -8.29 -5.88 -7.51
C GLU A 89 -8.40 -5.00 -6.26
N VAL A 90 -9.07 -5.49 -5.21
CA VAL A 90 -9.18 -4.79 -3.91
C VAL A 90 -7.80 -4.64 -3.27
N LEU A 91 -6.99 -5.70 -3.27
CA LEU A 91 -5.65 -5.66 -2.69
C LEU A 91 -4.75 -4.68 -3.44
N THR A 92 -4.80 -4.67 -4.78
CA THR A 92 -4.06 -3.72 -5.61
C THR A 92 -4.43 -2.27 -5.29
N LYS A 93 -5.72 -1.97 -5.15
CA LYS A 93 -6.19 -0.64 -4.73
C LYS A 93 -5.70 -0.28 -3.33
N ALA A 94 -5.72 -1.22 -2.39
CA ALA A 94 -5.24 -1.00 -1.03
C ALA A 94 -3.72 -0.74 -1.00
N THR A 95 -2.93 -1.51 -1.75
CA THR A 95 -1.48 -1.32 -1.93
C THR A 95 -1.19 0.07 -2.50
N SER A 96 -1.87 0.44 -3.58
CA SER A 96 -1.71 1.76 -4.21
C SER A 96 -2.08 2.89 -3.24
N GLY A 97 -3.21 2.77 -2.53
CA GLY A 97 -3.63 3.74 -1.53
C GLY A 97 -2.63 3.87 -0.38
N ARG A 98 -2.08 2.76 0.11
CA ARG A 98 -1.03 2.74 1.13
C ARG A 98 0.23 3.44 0.64
N ASP A 99 0.71 3.13 -0.56
CA ASP A 99 1.93 3.74 -1.11
C ASP A 99 1.76 5.25 -1.32
N VAL A 100 0.57 5.67 -1.77
CA VAL A 100 0.15 7.07 -1.86
C VAL A 100 0.23 7.75 -0.50
N LEU A 101 -0.34 7.17 0.55
CA LEU A 101 -0.30 7.76 1.90
C LEU A 101 1.11 7.77 2.52
N ALA A 102 1.92 6.74 2.25
CA ALA A 102 3.26 6.58 2.81
C ALA A 102 4.33 7.47 2.13
N HIS A 103 4.16 7.75 0.84
CA HIS A 103 5.17 8.44 0.02
C HIS A 103 4.67 9.76 -0.58
N GLY A 104 3.39 10.09 -0.42
CA GLY A 104 2.81 11.28 -1.00
C GLY A 104 3.17 12.57 -0.26
N LEU A 105 3.05 13.67 -1.00
CA LEU A 105 3.19 15.01 -0.45
C LEU A 105 1.81 15.55 -0.10
N TRP A 106 1.66 15.99 1.14
CA TRP A 106 0.45 16.62 1.64
C TRP A 106 0.62 18.13 1.50
N LEU A 107 -0.20 18.75 0.64
CA LEU A 107 -0.19 20.20 0.45
C LEU A 107 -1.29 20.81 1.31
N GLU A 108 -0.92 21.73 2.18
CA GLU A 108 -1.89 22.55 2.88
C GLU A 108 -2.40 23.66 1.95
N ASN A 109 -3.70 23.67 1.63
CA ASN A 109 -4.31 24.86 1.05
C ASN A 109 -4.62 25.85 2.16
N LEU A 110 -4.00 27.02 2.08
CA LEU A 110 -4.17 28.10 3.06
C LEU A 110 -5.63 28.60 3.15
N GLU A 111 -6.44 28.48 2.09
CA GLU A 111 -7.89 28.75 2.13
C GLU A 111 -8.66 27.93 1.08
N PRO A 112 -9.73 27.19 1.44
CA PRO A 112 -10.09 26.74 2.79
C PRO A 112 -9.09 25.69 3.30
N THR A 113 -8.90 25.57 4.62
CA THR A 113 -7.99 24.63 5.32
C THR A 113 -8.25 23.18 4.92
N THR A 114 -7.75 22.83 3.74
CA THR A 114 -8.02 21.58 3.05
C THR A 114 -6.68 21.05 2.60
N TYR A 115 -6.33 19.86 3.07
CA TYR A 115 -5.13 19.21 2.59
C TYR A 115 -5.42 18.60 1.23
N THR A 116 -4.74 19.10 0.19
CA THR A 116 -4.78 18.48 -1.13
C THR A 116 -3.61 17.54 -1.26
N PHE A 117 -3.91 16.32 -1.64
CA PHE A 117 -2.89 15.32 -1.88
C PHE A 117 -2.25 15.53 -3.25
N ALA A 118 -0.92 15.73 -3.28
CA ALA A 118 -0.17 15.83 -4.53
C ALA A 118 0.76 14.61 -4.70
N LEU A 119 0.47 13.81 -5.73
CA LEU A 119 1.42 12.82 -6.24
C LEU A 119 2.53 13.56 -6.96
N ARG A 120 3.78 13.35 -6.53
CA ARG A 120 4.94 13.65 -7.38
C ARG A 120 4.91 12.64 -8.53
N ALA A 121 4.27 12.98 -9.64
CA ALA A 121 4.43 12.25 -10.89
C ALA A 121 5.90 12.39 -11.29
N GLY A 122 6.70 11.37 -11.03
CA GLY A 122 8.05 11.28 -11.58
C GLY A 122 7.93 11.29 -13.10
N LEU A 123 8.24 12.43 -13.72
CA LEU A 123 8.73 12.45 -15.09
C LEU A 123 10.02 11.62 -15.08
N GLY A 124 9.89 10.34 -15.36
CA GLY A 124 11.01 9.48 -15.67
C GLY A 124 11.66 9.94 -16.96
N GLN A 125 12.59 10.90 -16.87
CA GLN A 125 13.65 11.00 -17.86
C GLN A 125 14.60 9.84 -17.59
N ARG A 126 14.40 8.75 -18.34
CA ARG A 126 15.43 7.74 -18.56
C ARG A 126 16.45 8.36 -19.52
N THR A 127 17.62 8.70 -19.01
CA THR A 127 18.87 8.68 -19.77
C THR A 127 19.56 7.35 -19.54
#